data_AF-A0A7K0CWG7-F1
#
_entry.id   AF-A0A7K0CWG7-F1
#
_cell.length_a   1.000
_cell.length_b   1.000
_cell.length_c   1.000
_cell.angle_alpha   90.00
_cell.angle_beta   90.00
_cell.angle_gamma   90.00
#
_symmetry.space_group_name_H-M   'P 1'
#
loop_
_entity.id
_entity.type
_entity.pdbx_description
1 polymer ?
#
loop_
_entity_poly.entity_id
_entity_poly.type
_entity_poly.pdbx_seq_one_letter_code
_entity_poly.pdbx_strand_id
1 'polypeptide(L)'
;MQSCESTAAAWLSHTEFAGNSAATGLLSRAIQPAEFALNRDSLPVSAAADPHTAAAILELLERGQVPTPAAVRTVIVQNRMRAEAERIERLGRRAQRNVEEFGRVLATLTQQYWDDHGHGPTRRDILLTEPVMKLIGEHVGDIAPTAVKHLWLIERVQRAGWIAFDATPRSLCAARRFHSAKFGNRVSLRPVNAIGTIVAAYLEDYRAEQGRPPRWSVLAHELRDDRGRRVFNDTADARVQQQWLHTAGWLALDEDLPVPGPRGRRALARRARRG
;
A
#
# COMPACT_ATOMS: atom_id res chain seq x y z
N MET A 1 -34.31 47.52 -3.64
CA MET A 1 -33.47 46.50 -4.29
C MET A 1 -32.20 46.37 -3.47
N GLN A 2 -32.00 45.25 -2.76
CA GLN A 2 -30.71 44.95 -2.15
C GLN A 2 -29.72 44.70 -3.29
N SER A 3 -28.63 45.46 -3.35
CA SER A 3 -27.61 45.26 -4.38
C SER A 3 -26.92 43.91 -4.15
N CYS A 4 -26.49 43.22 -5.21
CA CYS A 4 -25.77 41.95 -5.08
C CYS A 4 -24.49 42.09 -4.25
N GLU A 5 -23.89 43.27 -4.25
CA GLU A 5 -22.79 43.65 -3.36
C GLU A 5 -23.20 43.66 -1.89
N SER A 6 -24.39 44.18 -1.54
CA SER A 6 -24.90 44.14 -0.16
C SER A 6 -25.14 42.71 0.32
N THR A 7 -25.64 41.83 -0.55
CA THR A 7 -25.83 40.40 -0.25
C THR A 7 -24.51 39.67 -0.08
N ALA A 8 -23.53 39.93 -0.96
CA ALA A 8 -22.19 39.36 -0.87
C ALA A 8 -21.45 39.84 0.38
N ALA A 9 -21.51 41.14 0.70
CA ALA A 9 -20.90 41.72 1.89
C ALA A 9 -21.54 41.17 3.18
N ALA A 10 -22.87 41.04 3.21
CA ALA A 10 -23.58 40.45 4.35
C ALA A 10 -23.16 38.99 4.59
N TRP A 11 -23.00 38.20 3.53
CA TRP A 11 -22.53 36.82 3.65
C TRP A 11 -21.08 36.74 4.16
N LEU A 12 -20.17 37.54 3.59
CA LEU A 12 -18.76 37.54 3.98
C LEU A 12 -18.50 38.16 5.36
N SER A 13 -19.45 38.91 5.93
CA SER A 13 -19.29 39.53 7.26
C SER A 13 -19.06 38.53 8.41
N HIS A 14 -19.39 37.25 8.20
CA HIS A 14 -19.20 36.17 9.18
C HIS A 14 -17.99 35.27 8.84
N THR A 15 -17.11 35.70 7.94
CA THR A 15 -15.94 34.93 7.48
C THR A 15 -14.66 35.75 7.60
N GLU A 16 -13.51 35.15 7.30
CA GLU A 16 -12.21 35.84 7.29
C GLU A 16 -12.10 36.95 6.23
N PHE A 17 -13.06 37.02 5.30
CA PHE A 17 -13.14 38.03 4.25
C PHE A 17 -14.04 39.23 4.63
N ALA A 18 -14.43 39.36 5.90
CA ALA A 18 -15.21 40.50 6.37
C ALA A 18 -14.50 41.83 6.03
N GLY A 19 -15.20 42.71 5.32
CA GLY A 19 -14.65 44.00 4.87
C GLY A 19 -13.71 43.94 3.66
N ASN A 20 -13.48 42.76 3.06
CA ASN A 20 -12.64 42.63 1.87
C ASN A 20 -13.44 42.95 0.59
N SER A 21 -13.27 44.18 0.08
CA SER A 21 -13.97 44.67 -1.11
C SER A 21 -13.67 43.86 -2.39
N ALA A 22 -12.47 43.30 -2.52
CA ALA A 22 -12.11 42.46 -3.66
C ALA A 22 -12.87 41.13 -3.63
N ALA A 23 -12.95 40.48 -2.46
CA ALA A 23 -13.73 39.26 -2.27
C ALA A 23 -15.24 39.51 -2.46
N THR A 24 -15.75 40.63 -1.95
CA THR A 24 -17.15 41.07 -2.20
C THR A 24 -17.42 41.22 -3.70
N GLY A 25 -16.52 41.86 -4.45
CA GLY A 25 -16.66 42.02 -5.90
C GLY A 25 -16.64 40.69 -6.66
N LEU A 26 -15.76 39.76 -6.29
CA LEU A 26 -15.70 38.42 -6.89
C LEU A 26 -16.96 37.60 -6.61
N LEU A 27 -17.47 37.64 -5.38
CA LEU A 27 -18.70 36.93 -5.01
C LEU A 27 -19.94 37.56 -5.67
N SER A 28 -20.01 38.89 -5.76
CA SER A 28 -21.11 39.60 -6.44
C SER A 28 -21.21 39.21 -7.92
N ARG A 29 -20.05 39.08 -8.60
CA ARG A 29 -19.98 38.59 -9.99
C ARG A 29 -20.47 37.16 -10.16
N ALA A 30 -20.35 36.33 -9.12
CA ALA A 30 -20.87 34.96 -9.14
C ALA A 30 -22.38 34.92 -8.87
N ILE A 31 -22.88 35.75 -7.94
CA ILE A 31 -24.31 35.83 -7.60
C ILE A 31 -25.12 36.40 -8.76
N GLN A 32 -24.64 37.45 -9.43
CA GLN A 32 -25.38 38.11 -10.51
C GLN A 32 -24.51 38.40 -11.75
N PRO A 33 -24.14 37.36 -12.53
CA PRO A 33 -23.21 37.50 -13.67
C PRO A 33 -23.71 38.47 -14.76
N ALA A 34 -25.03 38.57 -14.94
CA ALA A 34 -25.66 39.42 -15.95
C ALA A 34 -25.39 40.92 -15.75
N GLU A 35 -25.27 41.39 -14.50
CA GLU A 35 -24.90 42.79 -14.19
C GLU A 35 -23.47 43.13 -14.60
N PHE A 36 -22.64 42.11 -14.87
CA PHE A 36 -21.26 42.25 -15.33
C PHE A 36 -21.08 41.83 -16.79
N ALA A 37 -22.17 41.73 -17.56
CA ALA A 37 -22.17 41.28 -18.95
C ALA A 37 -21.52 39.89 -19.17
N LEU A 38 -21.60 39.00 -18.17
CA LEU A 38 -21.08 37.64 -18.24
C LEU A 38 -22.22 36.66 -18.58
N ASN A 39 -22.07 35.89 -19.66
CA ASN A 39 -22.99 34.80 -19.99
C ASN A 39 -22.62 33.53 -19.21
N ARG A 40 -23.01 33.47 -17.93
CA ARG A 40 -22.70 32.37 -16.99
C ARG A 40 -23.86 32.10 -16.03
N ASP A 41 -23.94 30.86 -15.54
CA ASP A 41 -24.88 30.49 -14.50
C ASP A 41 -24.63 31.28 -13.21
N SER A 42 -25.71 31.82 -12.63
CA SER A 42 -25.71 32.46 -11.32
C SER A 42 -25.46 31.44 -10.21
N LEU A 43 -24.66 31.81 -9.22
CA LEU A 43 -24.52 31.09 -7.96
C LEU A 43 -25.67 31.51 -7.04
N PRO A 44 -26.64 30.63 -6.74
CA PRO A 44 -27.74 30.99 -5.87
C PRO A 44 -27.23 31.22 -4.45
N VAL A 45 -27.67 32.31 -3.81
CA VAL A 45 -27.24 32.70 -2.45
C VAL A 45 -27.55 31.61 -1.42
N SER A 46 -28.61 30.82 -1.64
CA SER A 46 -28.96 29.66 -0.81
C SER A 46 -27.94 28.52 -0.87
N ALA A 47 -27.14 28.41 -1.94
CA ALA A 47 -26.09 27.39 -2.03
C ALA A 47 -25.00 27.60 -0.96
N ALA A 48 -24.84 28.82 -0.45
CA ALA A 48 -23.89 29.13 0.59
C ALA A 48 -24.35 28.70 2.00
N ALA A 49 -25.56 28.13 2.14
CA ALA A 49 -26.03 27.52 3.37
C ALA A 49 -25.51 26.08 3.56
N ASP A 50 -25.10 25.40 2.48
CA ASP A 50 -24.43 24.11 2.57
C ASP A 50 -22.96 24.30 3.00
N PRO A 51 -22.50 23.68 4.10
CA PRO A 51 -21.14 23.90 4.62
C PRO A 51 -20.02 23.56 3.63
N HIS A 52 -20.20 22.52 2.80
CA HIS A 52 -19.19 22.13 1.81
C HIS A 52 -19.09 23.15 0.67
N THR A 53 -20.24 23.64 0.24
CA THR A 53 -20.34 24.69 -0.78
C THR A 53 -19.79 26.01 -0.27
N ALA A 54 -20.11 26.40 0.97
CA ALA A 54 -19.55 27.58 1.63
C ALA A 54 -18.02 27.52 1.71
N ALA A 55 -17.45 26.39 2.16
CA ALA A 55 -16.00 26.20 2.21
C ALA A 55 -15.34 26.30 0.83
N ALA A 56 -15.96 25.71 -0.21
CA ALA A 56 -15.45 25.80 -1.58
C ALA A 56 -15.53 27.23 -2.16
N ILE A 57 -16.55 28.01 -1.80
CA ILE A 57 -16.64 29.43 -2.16
C ILE A 57 -15.50 30.22 -1.53
N LEU A 58 -15.25 30.05 -0.23
CA LEU A 58 -14.18 30.74 0.48
C LEU A 58 -12.79 30.40 -0.10
N GLU A 59 -12.54 29.13 -0.39
CA GLU A 59 -11.28 28.68 -1.02
C GLU A 59 -11.06 29.30 -2.41
N LEU A 60 -12.12 29.50 -3.19
CA LEU A 60 -12.02 30.18 -4.49
C LEU A 60 -11.74 31.67 -4.31
N LEU A 61 -12.35 32.33 -3.32
CA LEU A 61 -12.10 33.73 -3.00
C LEU A 61 -10.67 33.96 -2.50
N GLU A 62 -10.13 33.05 -1.68
CA GLU A 62 -8.74 33.07 -1.23
C GLU A 62 -7.76 33.03 -2.41
N ARG A 63 -8.10 32.28 -3.46
CA ARG A 63 -7.35 32.19 -4.72
C ARG A 63 -7.58 33.37 -5.67
N GLY A 64 -8.41 34.35 -5.30
CA GLY A 64 -8.80 35.47 -6.16
C GLY A 64 -9.66 35.07 -7.36
N GLN A 65 -10.35 33.93 -7.28
CA GLN A 65 -11.19 33.39 -8.36
C GLN A 65 -12.67 33.70 -8.14
N VAL A 66 -13.42 33.86 -9.24
CA VAL A 66 -14.88 34.04 -9.17
C VAL A 66 -15.52 32.67 -8.87
N PRO A 67 -16.31 32.52 -7.78
CA PRO A 67 -16.88 31.25 -7.36
C PRO A 67 -18.09 30.83 -8.20
N THR A 68 -17.88 30.58 -9.50
CA THR A 68 -18.94 30.08 -10.39
C THR A 68 -19.45 28.70 -9.96
N PRO A 69 -20.71 28.32 -10.26
CA PRO A 69 -21.24 27.00 -9.90
C PRO A 69 -20.37 25.82 -10.36
N ALA A 70 -19.76 25.90 -11.55
CA ALA A 70 -18.85 24.87 -12.07
C ALA A 70 -17.52 24.80 -11.29
N ALA A 71 -16.94 25.96 -10.95
CA ALA A 71 -15.72 26.03 -10.15
C ALA A 71 -15.96 25.49 -8.73
N VAL A 72 -17.07 25.87 -8.10
CA VAL A 72 -17.48 25.38 -6.78
C VAL A 72 -17.66 23.87 -6.78
N ARG A 73 -18.39 23.30 -7.75
CA ARG A 73 -18.52 21.84 -7.90
C ARG A 73 -17.16 21.15 -8.05
N THR A 74 -16.26 21.74 -8.83
CA THR A 74 -14.92 21.19 -9.04
C THR A 74 -14.11 21.17 -7.75
N VAL A 75 -14.10 22.27 -7.00
CA VAL A 75 -13.41 22.38 -5.70
C VAL A 75 -14.00 21.40 -4.68
N ILE A 76 -15.32 21.24 -4.61
CA ILE A 76 -15.98 20.25 -3.73
C ILE A 76 -15.46 18.83 -4.05
N VAL A 77 -15.41 18.46 -5.33
CA VAL A 77 -14.90 17.15 -5.76
C VAL A 77 -13.42 17.01 -5.42
N GLN A 78 -12.60 18.03 -5.70
CA GLN A 78 -11.16 18.01 -5.40
C GLN A 78 -10.89 17.90 -3.90
N ASN A 79 -11.64 18.63 -3.06
CA ASN A 79 -11.52 18.57 -1.61
C ASN A 79 -11.92 17.21 -1.08
N ARG A 80 -12.99 16.61 -1.62
CA ARG A 80 -13.37 15.23 -1.28
C ARG A 80 -12.26 14.24 -1.67
N MET A 81 -11.67 14.40 -2.85
CA MET A 81 -10.54 13.56 -3.28
C MET A 81 -9.30 13.75 -2.40
N ARG A 82 -8.98 14.99 -2.02
CA ARG A 82 -7.85 15.31 -1.13
C ARG A 82 -8.06 14.74 0.27
N ALA A 83 -9.23 14.96 0.86
CA ALA A 83 -9.60 14.42 2.16
C ALA A 83 -9.53 12.88 2.16
N GLU A 84 -9.97 12.24 1.08
CA GLU A 84 -9.86 10.80 0.94
C GLU A 84 -8.41 10.33 0.76
N ALA A 85 -7.58 11.07 0.01
CA ALA A 85 -6.16 10.77 -0.13
C ALA A 85 -5.40 10.91 1.21
N GLU A 86 -5.65 11.98 1.96
CA GLU A 86 -5.08 12.17 3.30
C GLU A 86 -5.56 11.11 4.29
N ARG A 87 -6.83 10.71 4.20
CA ARG A 87 -7.36 9.58 4.96
C ARG A 87 -6.56 8.33 4.61
N ILE A 88 -6.41 7.99 3.33
CA ILE A 88 -5.62 6.85 2.86
C ILE A 88 -4.18 6.90 3.37
N GLU A 89 -3.54 8.07 3.35
CA GLU A 89 -2.18 8.23 3.83
C GLU A 89 -2.07 8.00 5.35
N ARG A 90 -3.03 8.52 6.12
CA ARG A 90 -3.14 8.28 7.57
C ARG A 90 -3.37 6.80 7.87
N LEU A 91 -4.23 6.13 7.09
CA LEU A 91 -4.47 4.70 7.18
C LEU A 91 -3.20 3.89 6.88
N GLY A 92 -2.46 4.27 5.83
CA GLY A 92 -1.17 3.67 5.50
C GLY A 92 -0.14 3.83 6.62
N ARG A 93 -0.10 4.98 7.31
CA ARG A 93 0.77 5.19 8.47
C ARG A 93 0.40 4.32 9.67
N ARG A 94 -0.90 4.15 9.96
CA ARG A 94 -1.37 3.26 11.04
C ARG A 94 -1.08 1.79 10.76
N ALA A 95 -1.39 1.33 9.55
CA ALA A 95 -1.10 -0.03 9.12
C ALA A 95 0.41 -0.36 9.18
N GLN A 96 1.29 0.64 8.98
CA GLN A 96 2.74 0.43 9.13
C GLN A 96 3.14 0.05 10.55
N ARG A 97 2.52 0.68 11.56
CA ARG A 97 2.85 0.43 12.96
C ARG A 97 2.49 -0.98 13.39
N ASN A 98 1.44 -1.54 12.79
CA ASN A 98 0.90 -2.85 13.14
C ASN A 98 1.23 -3.91 12.07
N VAL A 99 2.20 -3.66 11.19
CA VAL A 99 2.56 -4.57 10.10
C VAL A 99 3.01 -5.95 10.61
N GLU A 100 3.58 -6.00 11.81
CA GLU A 100 4.00 -7.26 12.44
C GLU A 100 2.80 -8.13 12.85
N GLU A 101 1.78 -7.52 13.44
CA GLU A 101 0.56 -8.23 13.88
C GLU A 101 -0.26 -8.69 12.68
N PHE A 102 -0.54 -7.78 11.75
CA PHE A 102 -1.18 -8.11 10.49
C PHE A 102 -0.42 -9.20 9.74
N GLY A 103 0.90 -9.09 9.68
CA GLY A 103 1.73 -10.05 8.98
C GLY A 103 1.71 -11.43 9.62
N ARG A 104 1.75 -11.51 10.95
CA ARG A 104 1.63 -12.78 11.67
C ARG A 104 0.28 -13.45 11.41
N VAL A 105 -0.82 -12.72 11.53
CA VAL A 105 -2.17 -13.25 11.32
C VAL A 105 -2.35 -13.71 9.87
N LEU A 106 -2.01 -12.85 8.90
CA LEU A 106 -2.12 -13.20 7.48
C LEU A 106 -1.27 -14.42 7.11
N ALA A 107 -0.01 -14.48 7.57
CA ALA A 107 0.86 -15.61 7.28
C ALA A 107 0.35 -16.91 7.91
N THR A 108 -0.16 -16.85 9.14
CA THR A 108 -0.74 -18.01 9.84
C THR A 108 -1.95 -18.56 9.09
N LEU A 109 -2.91 -17.69 8.75
CA LEU A 109 -4.10 -18.10 8.01
C LEU A 109 -3.75 -18.60 6.61
N THR A 110 -2.75 -18.00 5.96
CA THR A 110 -2.30 -18.43 4.65
C THR A 110 -1.65 -19.82 4.72
N GLN A 111 -0.81 -20.07 5.73
CA GLN A 111 -0.21 -21.39 5.94
C GLN A 111 -1.27 -22.44 6.22
N GLN A 112 -2.21 -22.15 7.12
CA GLN A 112 -3.32 -23.06 7.43
C GLN A 112 -4.14 -23.39 6.18
N TYR A 113 -4.42 -22.39 5.34
CA TYR A 113 -5.13 -22.62 4.10
C TYR A 113 -4.37 -23.55 3.14
N TRP A 114 -3.04 -23.43 3.05
CA TRP A 114 -2.20 -24.36 2.29
C TRP A 114 -2.25 -25.78 2.86
N ASP A 115 -2.16 -25.92 4.18
CA ASP A 115 -2.21 -27.21 4.84
C ASP A 115 -3.56 -27.91 4.59
N ASP A 116 -4.65 -27.14 4.56
CA ASP A 116 -6.02 -27.64 4.35
C ASP A 116 -6.36 -27.93 2.87
N HIS A 117 -5.84 -27.16 1.91
CA HIS A 117 -6.29 -27.18 0.51
C HIS A 117 -5.22 -27.58 -0.51
N GLY A 118 -3.93 -27.65 -0.13
CA GLY A 118 -2.82 -27.93 -1.03
C GLY A 118 -2.51 -26.81 -2.04
N HIS A 119 -3.16 -25.66 -1.94
CA HIS A 119 -2.89 -24.44 -2.72
C HIS A 119 -3.10 -23.19 -1.86
N GLY A 120 -2.63 -22.03 -2.31
CA GLY A 120 -2.79 -20.78 -1.56
C GLY A 120 -4.19 -20.19 -1.65
N PRO A 121 -4.58 -19.35 -0.68
CA PRO A 121 -5.82 -18.59 -0.76
C PRO A 121 -5.71 -17.48 -1.81
N THR A 122 -6.85 -17.00 -2.29
CA THR A 122 -6.88 -15.70 -2.98
C THR A 122 -6.77 -14.57 -1.95
N ARG A 123 -6.41 -13.37 -2.42
CA ARG A 123 -6.41 -12.17 -1.55
C ARG A 123 -7.78 -11.91 -0.94
N ARG A 124 -8.86 -12.22 -1.67
CA ARG A 124 -10.22 -12.03 -1.18
C ARG A 124 -10.55 -13.02 -0.06
N ASP A 125 -10.17 -14.28 -0.22
CA ASP A 125 -10.41 -15.33 0.78
C ASP A 125 -9.80 -14.93 2.12
N ILE A 126 -8.55 -14.46 2.12
CA ILE A 126 -7.84 -14.13 3.35
C ILE A 126 -8.34 -12.83 4.01
N LEU A 127 -8.70 -11.81 3.20
CA LEU A 127 -9.15 -10.51 3.71
C LEU A 127 -10.55 -10.56 4.33
N LEU A 128 -11.37 -11.53 3.92
CA LEU A 128 -12.73 -11.74 4.46
C LEU A 128 -12.76 -12.66 5.67
N THR A 129 -11.61 -13.14 6.16
CA THR A 129 -11.57 -13.92 7.40
C THR A 129 -11.79 -13.04 8.61
N GLU A 130 -12.54 -13.55 9.59
CA GLU A 130 -12.89 -12.82 10.81
C GLU A 130 -11.67 -12.21 11.53
N PRO A 131 -10.54 -12.92 11.73
CA PRO A 131 -9.38 -12.33 12.40
C PRO A 131 -8.79 -11.13 11.65
N VAL A 132 -8.81 -11.16 10.31
CA VAL A 132 -8.28 -10.07 9.49
C VAL A 132 -9.25 -8.89 9.47
N MET A 133 -10.55 -9.15 9.35
CA MET A 133 -11.58 -8.10 9.41
C MET A 133 -11.55 -7.36 10.74
N LYS A 134 -11.39 -8.08 11.85
CA LYS A 134 -11.24 -7.51 13.19
C LYS A 134 -10.03 -6.57 13.28
N LEU A 135 -8.85 -7.02 12.85
CA LEU A 135 -7.64 -6.18 12.85
C LEU A 135 -7.79 -4.94 11.96
N ILE A 136 -8.45 -5.08 10.81
CA ILE A 136 -8.78 -3.95 9.94
C ILE A 136 -9.65 -2.94 10.70
N GLY A 137 -10.75 -3.39 11.32
CA GLY A 137 -11.61 -2.52 12.11
C GLY A 137 -10.88 -1.80 13.23
N GLU A 138 -10.03 -2.50 13.98
CA GLU A 138 -9.31 -1.97 15.14
C GLU A 138 -8.20 -0.97 14.77
N HIS A 139 -7.48 -1.20 13.69
CA HIS A 139 -6.26 -0.41 13.37
C HIS A 139 -6.40 0.53 12.17
N VAL A 140 -7.30 0.19 11.26
CA VAL A 140 -7.56 0.94 10.03
C VAL A 140 -8.88 1.69 10.16
N GLY A 141 -9.89 1.08 10.79
CA GLY A 141 -11.22 1.64 10.94
C GLY A 141 -12.20 1.01 9.95
N ASP A 142 -13.45 1.49 9.96
CA ASP A 142 -14.54 0.89 9.19
C ASP A 142 -14.36 1.14 7.67
N ILE A 143 -13.92 0.09 6.97
CA ILE A 143 -13.68 0.07 5.53
C ILE A 143 -14.10 -1.32 5.03
N ALA A 144 -14.85 -1.34 3.93
CA ALA A 144 -15.24 -2.57 3.28
C ALA A 144 -13.99 -3.43 2.94
N PRO A 145 -13.92 -4.72 3.36
CA PRO A 145 -12.75 -5.58 3.14
C PRO A 145 -12.34 -5.76 1.68
N THR A 146 -13.27 -5.55 0.75
CA THR A 146 -13.06 -5.62 -0.70
C THR A 146 -12.51 -4.33 -1.30
N ALA A 147 -12.35 -3.26 -0.50
CA ALA A 147 -11.79 -2.02 -0.98
C ALA A 147 -10.37 -2.26 -1.50
N VAL A 148 -10.08 -1.75 -2.71
CA VAL A 148 -8.75 -1.72 -3.35
C VAL A 148 -7.66 -1.25 -2.38
N LYS A 149 -8.04 -0.45 -1.39
CA LYS A 149 -7.21 0.09 -0.31
C LYS A 149 -6.55 -1.01 0.56
N HIS A 150 -7.14 -2.20 0.71
CA HIS A 150 -6.52 -3.32 1.43
C HIS A 150 -5.36 -3.98 0.68
N LEU A 151 -5.22 -3.73 -0.64
CA LEU A 151 -4.05 -4.21 -1.39
C LEU A 151 -2.74 -3.64 -0.83
N TRP A 152 -2.78 -2.42 -0.29
CA TRP A 152 -1.60 -1.79 0.32
C TRP A 152 -1.14 -2.52 1.59
N LEU A 153 -2.08 -3.07 2.37
CA LEU A 153 -1.77 -3.88 3.54
C LEU A 153 -1.02 -5.16 3.11
N ILE A 154 -1.59 -5.88 2.13
CA ILE A 154 -0.98 -7.10 1.58
C ILE A 154 0.41 -6.82 1.04
N GLU A 155 0.58 -5.74 0.26
CA GLU A 155 1.89 -5.35 -0.26
C GLU A 155 2.90 -5.01 0.84
N ARG A 156 2.48 -4.33 1.91
CA ARG A 156 3.37 -4.00 3.03
C ARG A 156 3.79 -5.23 3.81
N VAL A 157 2.85 -6.13 4.07
CA VAL A 157 3.09 -7.40 4.73
C VAL A 157 4.01 -8.29 3.87
N GLN A 158 3.84 -8.27 2.54
CA GLN A 158 4.75 -8.92 1.60
C GLN A 158 6.16 -8.31 1.65
N ARG A 159 6.29 -6.96 1.60
CA ARG A 159 7.58 -6.28 1.70
C ARG A 159 8.29 -6.55 3.02
N ALA A 160 7.54 -6.67 4.11
CA ALA A 160 8.05 -7.07 5.41
C ALA A 160 8.53 -8.54 5.44
N GLY A 161 8.11 -9.37 4.49
CA GLY A 161 8.53 -10.77 4.36
C GLY A 161 7.68 -11.76 5.15
N TRP A 162 6.45 -11.37 5.53
CA TRP A 162 5.49 -12.24 6.22
C TRP A 162 4.74 -13.16 5.26
N ILE A 163 4.40 -12.65 4.07
CA ILE A 163 3.73 -13.40 3.00
C ILE A 163 4.47 -13.22 1.67
N ALA A 164 4.23 -14.13 0.72
CA ALA A 164 4.69 -14.03 -0.66
C ALA A 164 3.55 -14.41 -1.61
N PHE A 165 3.54 -13.82 -2.80
CA PHE A 165 2.64 -14.16 -3.90
C PHE A 165 3.30 -13.74 -5.22
N ASP A 166 2.85 -14.35 -6.30
CA ASP A 166 3.19 -13.98 -7.67
C ASP A 166 1.93 -13.64 -8.49
N ALA A 167 2.05 -13.60 -9.83
CA ALA A 167 0.94 -13.32 -10.71
C ALA A 167 -0.04 -14.50 -10.89
N THR A 168 0.36 -15.70 -10.46
CA THR A 168 -0.45 -16.91 -10.56
C THR A 168 -1.60 -16.83 -9.56
N PRO A 169 -2.83 -17.17 -9.95
CA PRO A 169 -3.92 -17.31 -9.00
C PRO A 169 -3.55 -18.28 -7.87
N ARG A 170 -4.06 -18.04 -6.65
CA ARG A 170 -3.87 -18.94 -5.50
C ARG A 170 -2.40 -19.19 -5.12
N SER A 171 -1.50 -18.25 -5.41
CA SER A 171 -0.06 -18.34 -5.06
C SER A 171 0.30 -17.76 -3.70
N LEU A 172 -0.66 -17.16 -2.98
CA LEU A 172 -0.40 -16.54 -1.69
C LEU A 172 0.10 -17.59 -0.69
N CYS A 173 1.30 -17.41 -0.14
CA CYS A 173 1.92 -18.31 0.83
C CYS A 173 2.55 -17.53 1.99
N ALA A 174 2.78 -18.21 3.12
CA ALA A 174 3.60 -17.67 4.20
C ALA A 174 5.06 -17.52 3.73
N ALA A 175 5.76 -16.49 4.20
CA ALA A 175 7.12 -16.19 3.76
C ALA A 175 8.14 -16.22 4.89
N ARG A 176 9.37 -15.78 4.59
CA ARG A 176 10.55 -15.90 5.45
C ARG A 176 10.27 -15.62 6.93
N ARG A 177 9.66 -14.48 7.25
CA ARG A 177 9.48 -14.07 8.65
C ARG A 177 8.63 -15.05 9.43
N PHE A 178 7.58 -15.59 8.82
CA PHE A 178 6.73 -16.60 9.43
C PHE A 178 7.53 -17.85 9.79
N HIS A 179 8.29 -18.40 8.83
CA HIS A 179 9.08 -19.61 9.08
C HIS A 179 10.26 -19.38 10.04
N SER A 180 10.91 -18.21 9.99
CA SER A 180 12.05 -17.91 10.86
C SER A 180 11.65 -17.51 12.28
N ALA A 181 10.41 -17.06 12.51
CA ALA A 181 9.97 -16.54 13.80
C ALA A 181 10.19 -17.55 14.95
N LYS A 182 9.93 -18.84 14.71
CA LYS A 182 10.10 -19.90 15.71
C LYS A 182 11.55 -20.22 16.06
N PHE A 183 12.52 -19.83 15.22
CA PHE A 183 13.94 -20.12 15.42
C PHE A 183 14.71 -18.95 16.03
N GLY A 184 14.14 -17.74 16.02
CA GLY A 184 14.77 -16.54 16.58
C GLY A 184 16.19 -16.34 16.05
N ASN A 185 17.14 -16.11 16.96
CA ASN A 185 18.54 -15.83 16.61
C ASN A 185 19.35 -17.04 16.11
N ARG A 186 18.76 -18.24 16.05
CA ARG A 186 19.43 -19.44 15.50
C ARG A 186 19.62 -19.37 13.98
N VAL A 187 18.79 -18.56 13.31
CA VAL A 187 18.86 -18.32 11.86
C VAL A 187 19.00 -16.83 11.58
N SER A 188 19.40 -16.50 10.35
CA SER A 188 19.54 -15.12 9.91
C SER A 188 18.20 -14.41 9.88
N LEU A 189 18.15 -13.24 10.55
CA LEU A 189 17.02 -12.33 10.58
C LEU A 189 17.17 -11.18 9.56
N ARG A 190 18.04 -11.34 8.56
CA ARG A 190 18.22 -10.34 7.50
C ARG A 190 16.89 -10.14 6.73
N PRO A 191 16.67 -8.96 6.13
CA PRO A 191 15.46 -8.70 5.34
C PRO A 191 15.26 -9.75 4.23
N VAL A 192 14.01 -10.03 3.88
CA VAL A 192 13.64 -11.08 2.91
C VAL A 192 14.39 -10.96 1.56
N ASN A 193 14.62 -9.73 1.08
CA ASN A 193 15.36 -9.49 -0.16
C ASN A 193 16.86 -9.84 -0.04
N ALA A 194 17.46 -9.58 1.12
CA ALA A 194 18.85 -9.93 1.39
C ALA A 194 19.01 -11.45 1.45
N ILE A 195 18.11 -12.15 2.17
CA ILE A 195 18.08 -13.62 2.20
C ILE A 195 17.93 -14.19 0.79
N GLY A 196 16.97 -13.70 0.00
CA GLY A 196 16.76 -14.16 -1.36
C GLY A 196 17.98 -13.95 -2.28
N THR A 197 18.70 -12.84 -2.08
CA THR A 197 19.94 -12.56 -2.83
C THR A 197 21.09 -13.47 -2.40
N ILE A 198 21.23 -13.74 -1.09
CA ILE A 198 22.23 -14.67 -0.55
C ILE A 198 21.98 -16.09 -1.07
N VAL A 199 20.73 -16.55 -1.06
CA VAL A 199 20.34 -17.85 -1.63
C VAL A 199 20.70 -17.91 -3.11
N ALA A 200 20.29 -16.92 -3.91
CA ALA A 200 20.56 -16.92 -5.34
C ALA A 200 22.07 -16.92 -5.65
N ALA A 201 22.87 -16.16 -4.91
CA ALA A 201 24.33 -16.11 -5.07
C ALA A 201 24.96 -17.48 -4.78
N TYR A 202 24.65 -18.07 -3.62
CA TYR A 202 25.17 -19.39 -3.27
C TYR A 202 24.81 -20.46 -4.30
N LEU A 203 23.58 -20.45 -4.81
CA LEU A 203 23.15 -21.42 -5.84
C LEU A 203 23.92 -21.25 -7.16
N GLU A 204 24.25 -20.01 -7.54
CA GLU A 204 25.05 -19.73 -8.74
C GLU A 204 26.52 -20.14 -8.52
N ASP A 205 27.12 -19.73 -7.41
CA ASP A 205 28.51 -20.01 -7.06
C ASP A 205 28.74 -21.52 -6.93
N TYR A 206 27.88 -22.23 -6.19
CA TYR A 206 27.96 -23.68 -6.03
C TYR A 206 27.86 -24.40 -7.38
N ARG A 207 26.96 -23.95 -8.26
CA ARG A 207 26.82 -24.54 -9.59
C ARG A 207 28.05 -24.29 -10.45
N ALA A 208 28.64 -23.10 -10.39
CA ALA A 208 29.85 -22.75 -11.13
C ALA A 208 31.05 -23.59 -10.65
N GLU A 209 31.18 -23.82 -9.34
CA GLU A 209 32.27 -24.59 -8.75
C GLU A 209 32.10 -26.11 -8.93
N GLN A 210 30.89 -26.63 -8.73
CA GLN A 210 30.62 -28.07 -8.67
C GLN A 210 30.03 -28.64 -9.97
N GLY A 211 29.73 -27.80 -10.95
CA GLY A 211 29.10 -28.17 -12.23
C GLY A 211 27.65 -28.65 -12.11
N ARG A 212 27.04 -28.57 -10.92
CA ARG A 212 25.67 -29.06 -10.65
C ARG A 212 25.00 -28.28 -9.50
N PRO A 213 23.66 -28.24 -9.44
CA PRO A 213 22.95 -27.63 -8.31
C PRO A 213 23.21 -28.36 -6.98
N PRO A 214 23.22 -27.65 -5.83
CA PRO A 214 23.37 -28.28 -4.53
C PRO A 214 22.12 -29.08 -4.15
N ARG A 215 22.30 -30.14 -3.36
CA ARG A 215 21.17 -30.77 -2.67
C ARG A 215 20.63 -29.84 -1.58
N TRP A 216 19.36 -29.99 -1.23
CA TRP A 216 18.74 -29.23 -0.14
C TRP A 216 19.48 -29.36 1.19
N SER A 217 20.04 -30.55 1.48
CA SER A 217 20.84 -30.77 2.70
C SER A 217 22.10 -29.90 2.70
N VAL A 218 22.79 -29.81 1.57
CA VAL A 218 24.01 -29.01 1.41
C VAL A 218 23.68 -27.53 1.57
N LEU A 219 22.67 -27.05 0.83
CA LEU A 219 22.17 -25.67 0.94
C LEU A 219 21.82 -25.30 2.39
N ALA A 220 21.09 -26.16 3.10
CA ALA A 220 20.68 -25.90 4.47
C ALA A 220 21.86 -25.83 5.45
N HIS A 221 22.84 -26.72 5.29
CA HIS A 221 23.95 -26.86 6.23
C HIS A 221 25.09 -25.88 5.96
N GLU A 222 25.32 -25.46 4.72
CA GLU A 222 26.46 -24.61 4.36
C GLU A 222 26.09 -23.13 4.27
N LEU A 223 24.87 -22.79 3.83
CA LEU A 223 24.52 -21.40 3.56
C LEU A 223 24.52 -20.55 4.85
N ARG A 224 25.30 -19.48 4.82
CA ARG A 224 25.38 -18.47 5.89
C ARG A 224 25.13 -17.06 5.34
N ASP A 225 24.66 -16.17 6.22
CA ASP A 225 24.70 -14.73 5.95
C ASP A 225 26.11 -14.16 6.12
N ASP A 226 26.25 -12.87 5.82
CA ASP A 226 27.50 -12.11 5.94
C ASP A 226 28.04 -12.01 7.38
N ARG A 227 27.28 -12.45 8.38
CA ARG A 227 27.68 -12.53 9.79
C ARG A 227 27.89 -13.97 10.25
N GLY A 228 27.99 -14.92 9.32
CA GLY A 228 28.19 -16.33 9.62
C GLY A 228 26.96 -17.04 10.22
N ARG A 229 25.78 -16.43 10.20
CA ARG A 229 24.55 -17.05 10.74
C ARG A 229 23.88 -17.93 9.70
N ARG A 230 23.35 -19.08 10.13
CA ARG A 230 22.62 -20.01 9.26
C ARG A 230 21.45 -19.34 8.58
N VAL A 231 21.25 -19.56 7.28
CA VAL A 231 20.03 -19.10 6.60
C VAL A 231 18.86 -20.03 6.93
N PHE A 232 19.08 -21.34 6.96
CA PHE A 232 18.07 -22.33 7.33
C PHE A 232 18.46 -23.02 8.63
N ASN A 233 17.49 -23.44 9.44
CA ASN A 233 17.77 -24.18 10.67
C ASN A 233 18.34 -25.57 10.35
N ASP A 234 17.69 -26.26 9.41
CA ASP A 234 17.97 -27.60 8.94
C ASP A 234 17.38 -27.82 7.53
N THR A 235 17.53 -29.03 6.99
CA THR A 235 17.01 -29.41 5.67
C THR A 235 15.49 -29.33 5.58
N ALA A 236 14.77 -29.67 6.65
CA ALA A 236 13.31 -29.65 6.67
C ALA A 236 12.79 -28.20 6.63
N ASP A 237 13.42 -27.29 7.38
CA ASP A 237 13.16 -25.85 7.31
C ASP A 237 13.45 -25.29 5.91
N ALA A 238 14.57 -25.68 5.29
CA ALA A 238 14.88 -25.27 3.92
C ALA A 238 13.80 -25.73 2.92
N ARG A 239 13.32 -26.96 3.07
CA ARG A 239 12.22 -27.53 2.25
C ARG A 239 10.90 -26.80 2.48
N VAL A 240 10.52 -26.50 3.71
CA VAL A 240 9.32 -25.72 4.00
C VAL A 240 9.43 -24.32 3.39
N GLN A 241 10.61 -23.71 3.46
CA GLN A 241 10.87 -22.38 2.89
C GLN A 241 11.01 -22.38 1.36
N GLN A 242 11.07 -23.54 0.70
CA GLN A 242 11.09 -23.68 -0.76
C GLN A 242 9.93 -22.92 -1.41
N GLN A 243 8.74 -23.04 -0.84
CA GLN A 243 7.51 -22.47 -1.40
C GLN A 243 7.62 -20.96 -1.60
N TRP A 244 7.92 -20.21 -0.54
CA TRP A 244 8.00 -18.76 -0.66
C TRP A 244 9.19 -18.29 -1.49
N LEU A 245 10.33 -19.02 -1.45
CA LEU A 245 11.50 -18.71 -2.27
C LEU A 245 11.19 -18.88 -3.76
N HIS A 246 10.45 -19.93 -4.11
CA HIS A 246 9.97 -20.18 -5.46
C HIS A 246 8.93 -19.14 -5.90
N THR A 247 7.87 -18.93 -5.12
CA THR A 247 6.82 -17.93 -5.39
C THR A 247 7.38 -16.52 -5.52
N ALA A 248 8.35 -16.13 -4.68
CA ALA A 248 8.99 -14.82 -4.79
C ALA A 248 10.01 -14.72 -5.96
N GLY A 249 10.29 -15.84 -6.63
CA GLY A 249 11.19 -15.96 -7.78
C GLY A 249 12.69 -15.97 -7.44
N TRP A 250 13.04 -16.17 -6.17
CA TRP A 250 14.44 -16.20 -5.72
C TRP A 250 15.15 -17.48 -6.16
N LEU A 251 14.44 -18.61 -6.11
CA LEU A 251 14.89 -19.88 -6.68
C LEU A 251 13.87 -20.42 -7.69
N ALA A 252 14.31 -21.38 -8.49
CA ALA A 252 13.47 -22.29 -9.24
C ALA A 252 13.91 -23.73 -8.91
N LEU A 253 13.19 -24.72 -9.41
CA LEU A 253 13.54 -26.13 -9.26
C LEU A 253 13.96 -26.70 -10.61
N ASP A 254 15.06 -27.44 -10.59
CA ASP A 254 15.56 -28.24 -11.71
C ASP A 254 15.71 -29.68 -11.19
N GLU A 255 14.85 -30.59 -11.67
CA GLU A 255 14.76 -31.97 -11.15
C GLU A 255 14.72 -32.04 -9.60
N ASP A 256 13.88 -31.22 -8.97
CA ASP A 256 13.73 -31.07 -7.50
C ASP A 256 14.94 -30.45 -6.76
N LEU A 257 15.99 -30.05 -7.50
CA LEU A 257 17.13 -29.33 -6.95
C LEU A 257 16.97 -27.81 -7.08
N PRO A 258 17.40 -27.03 -6.06
CA PRO A 258 17.30 -25.58 -6.10
C PRO A 258 18.31 -24.97 -7.09
N VAL A 259 17.82 -24.11 -7.98
CA VAL A 259 18.62 -23.29 -8.89
C VAL A 259 18.22 -21.81 -8.79
N PRO A 260 19.08 -20.86 -9.22
CA PRO A 260 18.71 -19.45 -9.19
C PRO A 260 17.46 -19.15 -10.03
N GLY A 261 16.46 -18.54 -9.39
CA GLY A 261 15.20 -18.15 -10.03
C GLY A 261 15.31 -16.82 -10.80
N PRO A 262 14.27 -16.43 -11.55
CA PRO A 262 14.31 -15.22 -12.39
C PRO A 262 14.62 -13.94 -11.62
N ARG A 263 14.10 -13.79 -10.40
CA ARG A 263 14.40 -12.64 -9.54
C ARG A 263 15.81 -12.71 -8.98
N GLY A 264 16.26 -13.90 -8.58
CA GLY A 264 17.63 -14.16 -8.14
C GLY A 264 18.64 -13.75 -9.21
N ARG A 265 18.51 -14.28 -10.44
CA ARG A 265 19.39 -13.93 -11.57
C ARG A 265 19.42 -12.43 -11.87
N ARG A 266 18.26 -11.75 -11.83
CA ARG A 266 18.21 -10.28 -11.99
C ARG A 266 18.96 -9.54 -10.88
N ALA A 267 18.88 -10.02 -9.64
CA ALA A 267 19.61 -9.42 -8.52
C ALA A 267 21.13 -9.58 -8.68
N LEU A 268 21.59 -10.77 -9.10
CA LEU A 268 23.00 -11.04 -9.38
C LEU A 268 23.52 -10.18 -10.53
N ALA A 269 22.79 -10.10 -11.65
CA ALA A 269 23.17 -9.26 -12.80
C ALA A 269 23.29 -7.77 -12.43
N ARG A 270 22.43 -7.27 -11.53
CA ARG A 270 22.54 -5.88 -11.03
C ARG A 270 23.76 -5.66 -10.14
N ARG A 271 24.15 -6.67 -9.36
CA ARG A 271 25.34 -6.61 -8.50
C ARG A 271 26.61 -6.60 -9.35
N ALA A 272 26.69 -7.44 -10.38
CA ALA A 272 27.83 -7.50 -11.30
C ALA A 272 28.08 -6.19 -12.07
N ARG A 273 27.03 -5.38 -12.31
CA ARG A 273 27.16 -4.06 -12.97
C ARG A 273 27.60 -2.92 -12.04
N ARG A 274 27.61 -3.16 -10.73
CA ARG A 274 27.94 -2.15 -9.70
C ARG A 274 29.30 -2.38 -9.03
N GLY A 275 29.90 -3.55 -9.27
CA GLY A 275 31.29 -3.84 -8.92
C GLY A 275 32.17 -3.53 -10.12
#